data_AF-A0A962Z7W8-F1
#
_entry.id   AF-A0A962Z7W8-F1
#
_cell.length_a   1.000
_cell.length_b   1.000
_cell.length_c   1.000
_cell.angle_alpha   90.00
_cell.angle_beta   90.00
_cell.angle_gamma   90.00
#
_symmetry.space_group_name_H-M   'P 1'
#
loop_
_entity.id
_entity.type
_entity.pdbx_description
1 polymer ?
#
loop_
_entity_poly.entity_id
_entity_poly.type
_entity_poly.pdbx_seq_one_letter_code
_entity_poly.pdbx_strand_id
1 'polypeptide(L)'
;MNGTHGDPFSVLGPHAAGDGVSIRAFVHGADSVEVIEIATGEVAGSLQQRHPDGFFTGIIEGRPPYLAYRLRARRGADVWEVEDPYRFGPVLGEMDNYLMREGTHRRLWERLGAHAMTHEGVEGVHFSTWAPNAQRVSVVGDFNGWDGRRHSMRNHPATGVFEIFIPGLGEGTVYKYEIRRADGTLLPLKADPVGFAAELRPKTASVVASIDFDWSDAAWMRHRRSAQDVHAPVSILEVHAGSWQRGPDNRFLTYDELADRLVPYASDMGFTHVELLPVTEHPFDGSWGYQPVGLFAPTSRFGDPAAFARFVDKCHAAGIGVLLDWVPGHFPTDPHGIGRYDGTALYEHEDPRQGFHQDWNTLIYNYGR
;
A
#
# COMPACT_ATOMS: atom_id res chain seq x y z
N MET A 1 17.82 13.15 13.09
CA MET A 1 17.58 12.79 14.51
C MET A 1 16.09 12.80 14.83
N ASN A 2 15.43 13.97 14.81
CA ASN A 2 14.01 14.08 15.22
C ASN A 2 12.98 13.64 14.14
N GLY A 3 13.41 13.10 13.00
CA GLY A 3 12.51 12.68 11.91
C GLY A 3 11.69 13.80 11.27
N THR A 4 12.20 15.04 11.25
CA THR A 4 11.45 16.21 10.74
C THR A 4 11.87 16.66 9.34
N HIS A 5 12.84 15.99 8.72
CA HIS A 5 13.37 16.37 7.41
C HIS A 5 12.41 15.93 6.29
N GLY A 6 12.06 16.85 5.38
CA GLY A 6 11.09 16.57 4.31
C GLY A 6 11.67 15.90 3.07
N ASP A 7 13.00 15.89 2.93
CA ASP A 7 13.71 15.25 1.83
C ASP A 7 14.90 14.42 2.34
N PRO A 8 14.68 13.26 2.97
CA PRO A 8 15.75 12.48 3.59
C PRO A 8 16.81 12.02 2.58
N PHE A 9 16.45 11.84 1.30
CA PHE A 9 17.36 11.37 0.26
C PHE A 9 18.40 12.41 -0.20
N SER A 10 18.19 13.71 0.04
CA SER A 10 19.27 14.71 -0.15
C SER A 10 20.35 14.67 0.92
N VAL A 11 20.15 13.89 1.99
CA VAL A 11 21.08 13.78 3.12
C VAL A 11 21.61 12.36 3.28
N LEU A 12 20.72 11.38 3.35
CA LEU A 12 21.01 9.97 3.60
C LEU A 12 21.40 9.23 2.32
N GLY A 13 22.02 8.07 2.48
CA GLY A 13 22.52 7.26 1.38
C GLY A 13 23.85 7.79 0.81
N PRO A 14 24.20 7.38 -0.42
CA PRO A 14 25.43 7.78 -1.11
C PRO A 14 25.28 9.14 -1.82
N HIS A 15 26.29 9.99 -1.68
CA HIS A 15 26.38 11.31 -2.31
C HIS A 15 27.76 11.51 -2.91
N ALA A 16 27.85 12.12 -4.10
CA ALA A 16 29.14 12.40 -4.72
C ALA A 16 30.02 13.30 -3.81
N ALA A 17 31.30 12.95 -3.67
CA ALA A 17 32.24 13.69 -2.83
C ALA A 17 33.66 13.62 -3.41
N GLY A 18 34.02 14.59 -4.26
CA GLY A 18 35.33 14.62 -4.91
C GLY A 18 35.55 13.41 -5.82
N ASP A 19 36.60 12.64 -5.56
CA ASP A 19 36.94 11.37 -6.22
C ASP A 19 36.33 10.13 -5.53
N GLY A 20 35.45 10.32 -4.55
CA GLY A 20 34.76 9.26 -3.84
C GLY A 20 33.26 9.52 -3.63
N VAL A 21 32.69 8.73 -2.71
CA VAL A 21 31.29 8.81 -2.30
C VAL A 21 31.17 9.00 -0.80
N SER A 22 30.41 10.01 -0.39
CA SER A 22 30.02 10.26 0.99
C SER A 22 28.77 9.45 1.31
N ILE A 23 28.84 8.52 2.26
CA ILE A 23 27.69 7.72 2.72
C ILE A 23 27.24 8.23 4.08
N ARG A 24 25.93 8.48 4.24
CA ARG A 24 25.32 8.90 5.50
C ARG A 24 24.14 7.99 5.83
N ALA A 25 24.18 7.33 6.98
CA ALA A 25 23.18 6.32 7.32
C ALA A 25 22.76 6.39 8.79
N PHE A 26 21.51 5.97 9.05
CA PHE A 26 21.02 5.67 10.38
C PHE A 26 21.09 4.17 10.63
N VAL A 27 21.96 3.76 11.55
CA VAL A 27 22.09 2.36 11.99
C VAL A 27 21.96 2.32 13.50
N HIS A 28 20.73 2.19 13.97
CA HIS A 28 20.42 2.26 15.39
C HIS A 28 21.06 1.11 16.18
N GLY A 29 21.63 1.44 17.35
CA GLY A 29 22.22 0.47 18.26
C GLY A 29 23.62 -0.01 17.87
N ALA A 30 24.20 0.47 16.77
CA ALA A 30 25.57 0.18 16.38
C ALA A 30 26.58 1.09 17.10
N ASP A 31 27.76 0.54 17.40
CA ASP A 31 28.94 1.27 17.87
C ASP A 31 29.88 1.61 16.69
N SER A 32 29.89 0.75 15.66
CA SER A 32 30.69 0.94 14.44
C SER A 32 29.96 0.41 13.21
N VAL A 33 30.20 1.05 12.06
CA VAL A 33 29.62 0.65 10.77
C VAL A 33 30.69 0.58 9.69
N GLU A 34 30.75 -0.53 8.97
CA GLU A 34 31.59 -0.77 7.80
C GLU A 34 30.72 -0.81 6.53
N VAL A 35 31.23 -0.30 5.42
CA VAL A 35 30.59 -0.37 4.10
C VAL A 35 31.14 -1.59 3.37
N ILE A 36 30.26 -2.52 3.00
CA ILE A 36 30.61 -3.73 2.25
C ILE A 36 30.13 -3.55 0.82
N GLU A 37 31.06 -3.60 -0.15
CA GLU A 37 30.73 -3.51 -1.57
C GLU A 37 30.09 -4.81 -2.05
N ILE A 38 28.90 -4.73 -2.65
CA ILE A 38 28.14 -5.93 -3.05
C ILE A 38 28.89 -6.74 -4.12
N ALA A 39 29.55 -6.06 -5.06
CA ALA A 39 30.22 -6.71 -6.18
C ALA A 39 31.42 -7.57 -5.76
N THR A 40 32.16 -7.15 -4.73
CA THR A 40 33.39 -7.84 -4.26
C THR A 40 33.16 -8.62 -2.97
N GLY A 41 32.17 -8.25 -2.17
CA GLY A 41 31.97 -8.76 -0.80
C GLY A 41 32.99 -8.22 0.21
N GLU A 42 33.85 -7.30 -0.19
CA GLU A 42 34.93 -6.75 0.64
C GLU A 42 34.52 -5.46 1.36
N VAL A 43 35.24 -5.15 2.43
CA VAL A 43 35.08 -3.87 3.15
C VAL A 43 35.66 -2.75 2.28
N ALA A 44 34.81 -1.85 1.81
CA ALA A 44 35.20 -0.66 1.05
C ALA A 44 35.64 0.50 1.94
N GLY A 45 35.16 0.56 3.19
CA GLY A 45 35.56 1.56 4.18
C GLY A 45 34.70 1.53 5.43
N SER A 46 34.89 2.51 6.31
CA SER A 46 34.18 2.62 7.60
C SER A 46 33.49 3.97 7.76
N LEU A 47 32.34 3.99 8.42
CA LEU A 47 31.62 5.21 8.76
C LEU A 47 31.87 5.60 10.23
N GLN A 48 32.13 6.88 10.46
CA GLN A 48 32.31 7.43 11.80
C GLN A 48 30.95 7.80 12.40
N GLN A 49 30.72 7.41 13.66
CA GLN A 49 29.54 7.85 14.39
C GLN A 49 29.63 9.37 14.61
N ARG A 50 28.58 10.09 14.22
CA ARG A 50 28.46 11.54 14.43
C ARG A 50 27.37 11.90 15.44
N HIS A 51 26.50 10.96 15.78
CA HIS A 51 25.46 11.15 16.78
C HIS A 51 25.15 9.83 17.51
N PRO A 52 24.92 9.88 18.84
CA PRO A 52 24.63 8.68 19.65
C PRO A 52 23.35 7.93 19.24
N ASP A 53 22.40 8.61 18.59
CA ASP A 53 21.19 7.97 18.06
C ASP A 53 21.44 7.01 16.86
N GLY A 54 22.70 6.78 16.51
CA GLY A 54 23.11 5.86 15.45
C GLY A 54 23.24 6.53 14.08
N PHE A 55 23.64 7.81 14.03
CA PHE A 55 23.96 8.47 12.75
C PHE A 55 25.44 8.33 12.43
N PHE A 56 25.74 7.81 11.25
CA PHE A 56 27.09 7.53 10.79
C PHE A 56 27.37 8.22 9.45
N THR A 57 28.61 8.65 9.24
CA THR A 57 29.06 9.23 7.97
C THR A 57 30.51 8.88 7.66
N GLY A 58 30.84 8.73 6.38
CA GLY A 58 32.20 8.47 5.91
C GLY A 58 32.33 8.69 4.40
N ILE A 59 33.56 8.94 3.94
CA ILE A 59 33.89 9.03 2.52
C ILE A 59 34.58 7.72 2.12
N ILE A 60 34.10 7.12 1.04
CA ILE A 60 34.69 5.93 0.41
C ILE A 60 35.41 6.41 -0.86
N GLU A 61 36.73 6.47 -0.80
CA GLU A 61 37.58 6.98 -1.88
C GLU A 61 37.55 6.06 -3.10
N GLY A 62 37.65 6.64 -4.30
CA GLY A 62 37.73 5.87 -5.56
C GLY A 62 36.47 5.07 -5.88
N ARG A 63 35.32 5.41 -5.29
CA ARG A 63 34.02 4.78 -5.55
C ARG A 63 32.97 5.78 -6.02
N PRO A 64 32.11 5.39 -6.98
CA PRO A 64 31.10 6.27 -7.54
C PRO A 64 29.89 6.47 -6.60
N PRO A 65 29.05 7.50 -6.82
CA PRO A 65 27.84 7.72 -6.04
C PRO A 65 26.76 6.65 -6.21
N TYR A 66 26.86 5.81 -7.25
CA TYR A 66 25.97 4.65 -7.49
C TYR A 66 26.57 3.33 -6.96
N LEU A 67 27.49 3.40 -5.99
CA LEU A 67 28.06 2.22 -5.34
C LEU A 67 26.93 1.36 -4.75
N ALA A 68 26.86 0.09 -5.17
CA ALA A 68 26.00 -0.90 -4.55
C ALA A 68 26.71 -1.46 -3.29
N TYR A 69 26.14 -1.21 -2.13
CA TYR A 69 26.72 -1.61 -0.84
C TYR A 69 25.66 -2.06 0.16
N ARG A 70 26.13 -2.78 1.17
CA ARG A 70 25.41 -3.03 2.44
C ARG A 70 26.24 -2.52 3.61
N LEU A 71 25.59 -2.28 4.74
CA LEU A 71 26.24 -1.80 5.95
C LEU A 71 26.43 -2.95 6.92
N ARG A 72 27.67 -3.22 7.34
CA ARG A 72 27.96 -4.14 8.43
C ARG A 72 28.10 -3.35 9.72
N ALA A 73 27.18 -3.59 10.65
CA ALA A 73 27.13 -2.94 11.94
C ALA A 73 27.61 -3.87 13.04
N ARG A 74 28.16 -3.27 14.11
CA ARG A 74 28.61 -4.00 15.29
C ARG A 74 28.16 -3.32 16.56
N ARG A 75 27.86 -4.11 17.58
CA ARG A 75 27.63 -3.66 18.96
C ARG A 75 28.27 -4.65 19.92
N GLY A 76 29.38 -4.28 20.55
CA GLY A 76 30.19 -5.23 21.30
C GLY A 76 30.60 -6.44 20.45
N ALA A 77 30.12 -7.64 20.82
CA ALA A 77 30.37 -8.88 20.08
C ALA A 77 29.36 -9.15 18.94
N ASP A 78 28.21 -8.47 18.94
CA ASP A 78 27.15 -8.68 17.96
C ASP A 78 27.54 -8.01 16.63
N VAL A 79 27.35 -8.73 15.53
CA VAL A 79 27.61 -8.26 14.16
C VAL A 79 26.40 -8.60 13.31
N TRP A 80 25.91 -7.62 12.57
CA TRP A 80 24.81 -7.82 11.63
C TRP A 80 25.02 -6.96 10.38
N GLU A 81 24.39 -7.35 9.28
CA GLU A 81 24.40 -6.59 8.05
C GLU A 81 23.00 -6.06 7.77
N VAL A 82 22.92 -4.83 7.28
CA VAL A 82 21.66 -4.17 6.88
C VAL A 82 21.83 -3.55 5.51
N GLU A 83 20.78 -3.60 4.71
CA GLU A 83 20.67 -2.75 3.53
C GLU A 83 20.36 -1.32 3.96
N ASP A 84 20.88 -0.33 3.23
CA ASP A 84 20.50 1.08 3.42
C ASP A 84 19.33 1.42 2.48
N PRO A 85 18.09 1.64 2.99
CA PRO A 85 16.96 2.00 2.14
C PRO A 85 17.20 3.28 1.32
N TYR A 86 18.11 4.15 1.78
CA TYR A 86 18.41 5.43 1.15
C TYR A 86 19.43 5.34 0.01
N ARG A 87 20.02 4.16 -0.25
CA ARG A 87 20.89 3.96 -1.41
C ARG A 87 20.14 3.77 -2.74
N PHE A 88 18.88 3.36 -2.66
CA PHE A 88 18.10 2.97 -3.82
C PHE A 88 17.56 4.19 -4.59
N GLY A 89 17.67 4.13 -5.92
CA GLY A 89 17.11 5.12 -6.84
C GLY A 89 15.57 5.14 -6.83
N PRO A 90 14.95 6.16 -7.47
CA PRO A 90 13.50 6.22 -7.61
C PRO A 90 12.95 5.02 -8.37
N VAL A 91 11.78 4.54 -7.95
CA VAL A 91 11.03 3.53 -8.70
C VAL A 91 10.05 4.21 -9.65
N LEU A 92 9.43 5.31 -9.21
CA LEU A 92 8.57 6.13 -10.07
C LEU A 92 9.38 6.87 -11.14
N GLY A 93 8.99 6.68 -12.41
CA GLY A 93 9.63 7.32 -13.56
C GLY A 93 8.97 8.63 -14.01
N GLU A 94 9.57 9.30 -15.00
CA GLU A 94 9.04 10.55 -15.57
C GLU A 94 7.64 10.39 -16.17
N MET A 95 7.36 9.25 -16.81
CA MET A 95 6.06 8.96 -17.40
C MET A 95 4.97 8.79 -16.33
N ASP A 96 5.27 8.09 -15.24
CA ASP A 96 4.34 7.94 -14.12
C ASP A 96 4.00 9.33 -13.56
N ASN A 97 5.02 10.16 -13.36
CA ASN A 97 4.85 11.53 -12.89
C ASN A 97 4.01 12.40 -13.84
N TYR A 98 4.23 12.30 -15.16
CA TYR A 98 3.44 13.02 -16.16
C TYR A 98 1.96 12.60 -16.12
N LEU A 99 1.67 11.31 -16.17
CA LEU A 99 0.30 10.77 -16.18
C LEU A 99 -0.45 11.06 -14.87
N MET A 100 0.25 11.04 -13.73
CA MET A 100 -0.34 11.40 -12.44
C MET A 100 -0.75 12.88 -12.39
N ARG A 101 0.07 13.78 -12.93
CA ARG A 101 -0.24 15.22 -12.98
C ARG A 101 -1.45 15.54 -13.84
N GLU A 102 -1.61 14.83 -14.95
CA GLU A 102 -2.74 15.01 -15.87
C GLU A 102 -4.02 14.29 -15.38
N GLY A 103 -3.96 13.51 -14.31
CA GLY A 103 -5.08 12.69 -13.85
C GLY A 103 -5.47 11.57 -14.84
N THR A 104 -4.56 11.19 -15.75
CA THR A 104 -4.82 10.24 -16.85
C THR A 104 -4.14 8.88 -16.64
N HIS A 105 -3.51 8.66 -15.49
CA HIS A 105 -2.85 7.40 -15.16
C HIS A 105 -3.87 6.25 -14.93
N ARG A 106 -4.29 5.57 -16.01
CA ARG A 106 -5.34 4.53 -15.97
C ARG A 106 -4.99 3.26 -15.22
N ARG A 107 -3.72 3.07 -14.83
CA ARG A 107 -3.23 1.92 -14.03
C ARG A 107 -2.51 2.40 -12.76
N LEU A 108 -3.06 3.43 -12.11
CA LEU A 108 -2.40 4.11 -11.00
C LEU A 108 -2.04 3.17 -9.84
N TRP A 109 -2.85 2.13 -9.64
CA TRP A 109 -2.64 1.11 -8.62
C TRP A 109 -1.36 0.29 -8.81
N GLU A 110 -0.73 0.30 -9.98
CA GLU A 110 0.55 -0.40 -10.22
C GLU A 110 1.77 0.41 -9.76
N ARG A 111 1.53 1.64 -9.34
CA ARG A 111 2.56 2.61 -8.94
C ARG A 111 2.33 3.12 -7.53
N LEU A 112 1.09 3.48 -7.19
CA LEU A 112 0.68 3.80 -5.82
C LEU A 112 0.38 2.53 -5.02
N GLY A 113 0.50 2.63 -3.70
CA GLY A 113 0.30 1.51 -2.79
C GLY A 113 1.63 0.88 -2.39
N ALA A 114 1.60 -0.42 -2.08
CA ALA A 114 2.77 -1.20 -1.72
C ALA A 114 2.96 -2.40 -2.66
N HIS A 115 4.13 -2.47 -3.28
CA HIS A 115 4.47 -3.45 -4.32
C HIS A 115 5.72 -4.22 -3.94
N ALA A 116 5.58 -5.52 -3.71
CA ALA A 116 6.74 -6.41 -3.60
C ALA A 116 7.46 -6.47 -4.95
N MET A 117 8.76 -6.19 -4.97
CA MET A 117 9.54 -6.15 -6.19
C MET A 117 11.03 -6.39 -5.95
N THR A 118 11.76 -6.71 -7.01
CA THR A 118 13.22 -6.64 -7.04
C THR A 118 13.63 -5.27 -7.59
N HIS A 119 14.32 -4.46 -6.78
CA HIS A 119 14.84 -3.16 -7.18
C HIS A 119 16.36 -3.13 -7.02
N GLU A 120 17.08 -2.77 -8.09
CA GLU A 120 18.55 -2.76 -8.13
C GLU A 120 19.19 -4.07 -7.61
N GLY A 121 18.56 -5.21 -7.94
CA GLY A 121 19.04 -6.56 -7.57
C GLY A 121 18.71 -7.01 -6.15
N VAL A 122 17.91 -6.26 -5.39
CA VAL A 122 17.49 -6.62 -4.03
C VAL A 122 15.97 -6.74 -3.95
N GLU A 123 15.49 -7.79 -3.28
CA GLU A 123 14.05 -7.96 -3.00
C GLU A 123 13.61 -7.04 -1.86
N GLY A 124 12.42 -6.48 -1.99
CA GLY A 124 11.85 -5.58 -1.00
C GLY A 124 10.46 -5.13 -1.40
N VAL A 125 9.99 -4.07 -0.76
CA VAL A 125 8.69 -3.47 -1.08
C VAL A 125 8.88 -2.00 -1.42
N HIS A 126 8.36 -1.59 -2.57
CA HIS A 126 8.18 -0.18 -2.92
C HIS A 126 6.86 0.30 -2.33
N PHE A 127 6.91 1.39 -1.59
CA PHE A 127 5.74 2.07 -1.04
C PHE A 127 5.62 3.43 -1.70
N SER A 128 4.41 3.81 -2.10
CA SER A 128 4.15 5.19 -2.49
C SER A 128 2.72 5.65 -2.21
N THR A 129 2.58 6.93 -1.84
CA THR A 129 1.29 7.56 -1.52
C THR A 129 1.26 9.01 -1.93
N TRP A 130 0.09 9.50 -2.33
CA TRP A 130 -0.13 10.90 -2.67
C TRP A 130 -0.47 11.72 -1.43
N ALA A 131 0.37 12.71 -1.09
CA ALA A 131 0.20 13.56 0.09
C ALA A 131 0.84 14.95 -0.15
N PRO A 132 0.38 15.72 -1.15
CA PRO A 132 1.09 16.88 -1.69
C PRO A 132 1.37 17.98 -0.66
N ASN A 133 0.54 18.11 0.39
CA ASN A 133 0.69 19.14 1.42
C ASN A 133 1.43 18.65 2.67
N ALA A 134 1.85 17.38 2.70
CA ALA A 134 2.61 16.84 3.81
C ALA A 134 4.04 17.40 3.82
N GLN A 135 4.56 17.67 5.01
CA GLN A 135 5.96 18.00 5.19
C GLN A 135 6.84 16.77 5.06
N ARG A 136 6.35 15.63 5.52
CA ARG A 136 7.05 14.34 5.51
C ARG A 136 6.03 13.22 5.62
N VAL A 137 6.25 12.17 4.85
CA VAL A 137 5.58 10.88 4.98
C VAL A 137 6.62 9.82 5.37
N SER A 138 6.22 8.85 6.19
CA SER A 138 7.07 7.72 6.56
C SER A 138 6.25 6.44 6.57
N VAL A 139 6.88 5.32 6.19
CA VAL A 139 6.25 3.99 6.31
C VAL A 139 6.54 3.46 7.71
N VAL A 140 5.50 3.03 8.41
CA VAL A 140 5.60 2.48 9.77
C VAL A 140 4.95 1.09 9.83
N GLY A 141 5.53 0.19 10.61
CA GLY A 141 5.05 -1.17 10.79
C GLY A 141 5.91 -1.94 11.78
N ASP A 142 5.61 -3.22 11.97
CA ASP A 142 6.33 -4.07 12.93
C ASP A 142 7.84 -4.12 12.63
N PHE A 143 8.21 -4.14 11.36
CA PHE A 143 9.60 -4.17 10.87
C PHE A 143 10.45 -2.98 11.33
N ASN A 144 9.84 -1.88 11.76
CA ASN A 144 10.53 -0.71 12.27
C ASN A 144 10.03 -0.24 13.65
N GLY A 145 9.28 -1.10 14.35
CA GLY A 145 8.72 -0.78 15.67
C GLY A 145 7.73 0.38 15.66
N TRP A 146 7.05 0.59 14.53
CA TRP A 146 6.11 1.69 14.30
C TRP A 146 6.75 3.09 14.49
N ASP A 147 8.05 3.23 14.19
CA ASP A 147 8.81 4.48 14.35
C ASP A 147 9.04 5.17 13.01
N GLY A 148 8.27 6.22 12.73
CA GLY A 148 8.34 6.98 11.47
C GLY A 148 9.63 7.78 11.28
N ARG A 149 10.57 7.77 12.23
CA ARG A 149 11.90 8.37 12.00
C ARG A 149 12.82 7.48 11.14
N ARG A 150 12.48 6.20 10.99
CA ARG A 150 13.36 5.19 10.37
C ARG A 150 13.23 5.05 8.85
N HIS A 151 12.02 5.21 8.33
CA HIS A 151 11.72 5.01 6.90
C HIS A 151 10.93 6.19 6.33
N SER A 152 11.51 7.39 6.44
CA SER A 152 10.96 8.60 5.82
C SER A 152 11.14 8.57 4.31
N MET A 153 10.08 8.93 3.58
CA MET A 153 9.95 8.78 2.14
C MET A 153 10.51 9.97 1.37
N ARG A 154 10.92 9.74 0.12
CA ARG A 154 11.28 10.76 -0.86
C ARG A 154 10.03 11.48 -1.33
N ASN A 155 10.04 12.81 -1.42
CA ASN A 155 8.98 13.58 -2.05
C ASN A 155 9.29 13.79 -3.55
N HIS A 156 8.30 13.64 -4.41
CA HIS A 156 8.30 14.07 -5.81
C HIS A 156 7.53 15.39 -5.95
N PRO A 157 8.18 16.57 -5.90
CA PRO A 157 7.46 17.85 -5.82
C PRO A 157 6.54 18.15 -7.01
N ALA A 158 6.82 17.53 -8.17
CA ALA A 158 6.02 17.70 -9.38
C ALA A 158 4.62 17.08 -9.25
N THR A 159 4.45 16.03 -8.43
CA THR A 159 3.20 15.27 -8.25
C THR A 159 2.66 15.36 -6.83
N GLY A 160 3.53 15.62 -5.84
CA GLY A 160 3.22 15.50 -4.42
C GLY A 160 3.11 14.04 -3.94
N VAL A 161 3.65 13.10 -4.72
CA VAL A 161 3.75 11.69 -4.33
C VAL A 161 5.00 11.49 -3.51
N PHE A 162 4.87 10.71 -2.43
CA PHE A 162 5.98 10.23 -1.63
C PHE A 162 6.28 8.78 -1.97
N GLU A 163 7.55 8.40 -2.07
CA GLU A 163 7.96 7.01 -2.28
C GLU A 163 9.15 6.56 -1.42
N ILE A 164 9.27 5.26 -1.19
CA ILE A 164 10.50 4.61 -0.70
C ILE A 164 10.51 3.14 -1.11
N PHE A 165 11.70 2.62 -1.44
CA PHE A 165 11.91 1.18 -1.50
C PHE A 165 12.54 0.72 -0.18
N ILE A 166 11.92 -0.26 0.48
CA ILE A 166 12.44 -0.84 1.72
C ILE A 166 12.87 -2.29 1.45
N PRO A 167 14.18 -2.57 1.49
CA PRO A 167 14.73 -3.89 1.21
C PRO A 167 14.36 -4.92 2.29
N GLY A 168 14.25 -6.18 1.89
CA GLY A 168 14.00 -7.32 2.79
C GLY A 168 12.56 -7.46 3.29
N LEU A 169 11.66 -6.56 2.88
CA LEU A 169 10.22 -6.71 3.10
C LEU A 169 9.58 -7.53 1.98
N GLY A 170 8.40 -8.09 2.24
CA GLY A 170 7.62 -8.83 1.25
C GLY A 170 6.12 -8.82 1.56
N GLU A 171 5.38 -9.66 0.84
CA GLU A 171 3.96 -9.89 1.09
C GLU A 171 3.69 -10.31 2.55
N GLY A 172 2.53 -9.92 3.07
CA GLY A 172 2.16 -10.10 4.49
C GLY A 172 2.70 -9.01 5.42
N THR A 173 3.58 -8.11 4.94
CA THR A 173 4.06 -7.00 5.77
C THR A 173 2.91 -6.08 6.16
N VAL A 174 2.72 -5.88 7.46
CA VAL A 174 1.73 -4.95 8.03
C VAL A 174 2.32 -3.55 8.12
N TYR A 175 1.63 -2.55 7.57
CA TYR A 175 2.12 -1.17 7.53
C TYR A 175 1.02 -0.10 7.55
N LYS A 176 1.45 1.13 7.83
CA LYS A 176 0.69 2.37 7.68
C LYS A 176 1.60 3.51 7.23
N TYR A 177 0.99 4.62 6.85
CA TYR A 177 1.70 5.88 6.66
C TYR A 177 1.61 6.77 7.90
N GLU A 178 2.76 7.23 8.38
CA GLU A 178 2.89 8.31 9.36
C GLU A 178 3.09 9.63 8.60
N ILE A 179 2.11 10.54 8.69
CA ILE A 179 2.11 11.79 7.93
C ILE A 179 2.28 12.97 8.88
N ARG A 180 3.26 13.82 8.60
CA ARG A 180 3.52 15.08 9.32
C ARG A 180 3.12 16.27 8.44
N ARG A 181 2.29 17.15 8.98
CA ARG A 181 1.83 18.38 8.30
C ARG A 181 2.93 19.43 8.20
N ALA A 182 2.73 20.42 7.34
CA ALA A 182 3.62 21.59 7.20
C ALA A 182 3.86 22.35 8.52
N ASP A 183 2.86 22.43 9.40
CA ASP A 183 2.98 23.06 10.72
C ASP A 183 3.69 22.18 11.77
N GLY A 184 4.10 20.97 11.37
CA GLY A 184 4.80 20.02 12.20
C GLY A 184 3.94 19.08 13.02
N THR A 185 2.60 19.21 12.96
CA THR A 185 1.65 18.32 13.61
C THR A 185 1.69 16.92 12.99
N LEU A 186 1.70 15.89 13.83
CA LEU A 186 1.57 14.50 13.41
C LEU A 186 0.09 14.13 13.26
N LEU A 187 -0.29 13.57 12.12
CA LEU A 187 -1.64 13.07 11.88
C LEU A 187 -1.84 11.67 12.49
N PRO A 188 -3.08 11.24 12.71
CA PRO A 188 -3.37 9.83 12.95
C PRO A 188 -2.77 8.95 11.85
N LEU A 189 -2.26 7.77 12.23
CA LEU A 189 -1.69 6.84 11.25
C LEU A 189 -2.74 6.44 10.20
N LYS A 190 -2.36 6.59 8.94
CA LYS A 190 -3.23 6.36 7.79
C LYS A 190 -3.06 4.97 7.22
N ALA A 191 -4.17 4.32 6.92
CA ALA A 191 -4.19 3.17 6.02
C ALA A 191 -3.81 3.63 4.61
N ASP A 192 -3.26 2.72 3.82
CA ASP A 192 -2.92 2.99 2.43
C ASP A 192 -4.19 3.17 1.58
N PRO A 193 -4.41 4.34 0.95
CA PRO A 193 -5.56 4.58 0.08
C PRO A 193 -5.65 3.59 -1.09
N VAL A 194 -4.52 3.02 -1.50
CA VAL A 194 -4.36 2.11 -2.64
C VAL A 194 -3.77 0.76 -2.19
N GLY A 195 -3.94 0.41 -0.91
CA GLY A 195 -3.52 -0.90 -0.39
C GLY A 195 -4.41 -2.03 -0.92
N PHE A 196 -3.79 -3.18 -1.23
CA PHE A 196 -4.49 -4.35 -1.78
C PHE A 196 -5.05 -5.31 -0.71
N ALA A 197 -4.60 -5.18 0.54
CA ALA A 197 -5.12 -5.94 1.67
C ALA A 197 -5.08 -5.10 2.95
N ALA A 198 -5.82 -5.54 3.96
CA ALA A 198 -5.93 -4.89 5.26
C ALA A 198 -6.00 -5.92 6.39
N GLU A 199 -5.65 -5.52 7.61
CA GLU A 199 -5.91 -6.32 8.80
C GLU A 199 -7.42 -6.42 9.09
N LEU A 200 -7.84 -7.54 9.70
CA LEU A 200 -9.22 -7.72 10.13
C LEU A 200 -9.64 -6.65 11.15
N ARG A 201 -10.74 -5.96 10.86
CA ARG A 201 -11.35 -4.98 11.77
C ARG A 201 -11.56 -5.55 13.19
N PRO A 202 -11.35 -4.76 14.26
CA PRO A 202 -11.20 -3.30 14.27
C PRO A 202 -9.76 -2.81 14.05
N LYS A 203 -8.83 -3.70 13.68
CA LYS A 203 -7.52 -3.26 13.22
C LYS A 203 -7.63 -2.54 11.87
N THR A 204 -6.62 -1.73 11.56
CA THR A 204 -6.71 -0.71 10.51
C THR A 204 -5.42 -0.55 9.69
N ALA A 205 -4.42 -1.40 9.90
CA ALA A 205 -3.22 -1.36 9.08
C ALA A 205 -3.47 -2.03 7.72
N SER A 206 -2.77 -1.52 6.71
CA SER A 206 -2.70 -2.14 5.40
C SER A 206 -1.73 -3.31 5.46
N VAL A 207 -1.90 -4.27 4.54
CA VAL A 207 -1.03 -5.43 4.41
C VAL A 207 -0.52 -5.48 2.97
N VAL A 208 0.79 -5.62 2.80
CA VAL A 208 1.39 -5.82 1.47
C VAL A 208 0.86 -7.14 0.91
N ALA A 209 0.27 -7.10 -0.28
CA ALA A 209 -0.28 -8.28 -0.95
C ALA A 209 -0.07 -8.16 -2.45
N SER A 210 0.01 -9.29 -3.16
CA SER A 210 -0.06 -9.30 -4.62
C SER A 210 -1.51 -9.45 -5.11
N ILE A 211 -1.75 -8.92 -6.31
CA ILE A 211 -2.98 -9.14 -7.07
C ILE A 211 -2.78 -10.13 -8.22
N ASP A 212 -1.59 -10.73 -8.32
CA ASP A 212 -1.29 -11.78 -9.29
C ASP A 212 -2.09 -13.04 -8.94
N PHE A 213 -2.79 -13.59 -9.93
CA PHE A 213 -3.63 -14.76 -9.76
C PHE A 213 -3.70 -15.57 -11.06
N ASP A 214 -3.56 -16.89 -10.95
CA ASP A 214 -3.65 -17.82 -12.08
C ASP A 214 -5.12 -18.15 -12.40
N TRP A 215 -5.74 -17.31 -13.22
CA TRP A 215 -7.14 -17.47 -13.65
C TRP A 215 -7.36 -18.70 -14.56
N SER A 216 -8.50 -19.38 -14.38
CA SER A 216 -8.95 -20.48 -15.24
C SER A 216 -10.14 -20.11 -16.15
N ASP A 217 -10.62 -18.87 -16.04
CA ASP A 217 -11.85 -18.34 -16.64
C ASP A 217 -11.78 -17.92 -18.13
N ALA A 218 -10.71 -18.26 -18.84
CA ALA A 218 -10.50 -17.78 -20.22
C ALA A 218 -11.68 -18.06 -21.17
N ALA A 219 -12.40 -19.16 -20.97
CA ALA A 219 -13.62 -19.49 -21.73
C ALA A 219 -14.78 -18.53 -21.42
N TRP A 220 -15.01 -18.24 -20.14
CA TRP A 220 -16.00 -17.25 -19.71
C TRP A 220 -15.66 -15.87 -20.27
N MET A 221 -14.41 -15.42 -20.15
CA MET A 221 -14.00 -14.09 -20.61
C MET A 221 -14.21 -13.87 -22.11
N ARG A 222 -14.10 -14.90 -22.94
CA ARG A 222 -14.45 -14.84 -24.37
C ARG A 222 -15.96 -14.66 -24.62
N HIS A 223 -16.80 -15.24 -23.77
CA HIS A 223 -18.27 -15.21 -23.90
C HIS A 223 -18.93 -14.09 -23.07
N ARG A 224 -18.19 -13.46 -22.14
CA ARG A 224 -18.70 -12.48 -21.17
C ARG A 224 -19.51 -11.34 -21.81
N ARG A 225 -19.14 -10.88 -23.00
CA ARG A 225 -19.87 -9.82 -23.71
C ARG A 225 -21.27 -10.26 -24.11
N SER A 226 -21.44 -11.48 -24.61
CA SER A 226 -22.77 -11.99 -24.99
C SER A 226 -23.60 -12.40 -23.77
N ALA A 227 -22.98 -12.88 -22.69
CA ALA A 227 -23.68 -13.19 -21.44
C ALA A 227 -24.26 -11.95 -20.73
N GLN A 228 -23.70 -10.78 -21.02
CA GLN A 228 -24.12 -9.49 -20.46
C GLN A 228 -24.68 -8.54 -21.53
N ASP A 229 -25.11 -9.08 -22.68
CA ASP A 229 -25.80 -8.29 -23.69
C ASP A 229 -27.17 -7.83 -23.16
N VAL A 230 -27.65 -6.67 -23.61
CA VAL A 230 -28.96 -6.12 -23.19
C VAL A 230 -30.14 -7.05 -23.53
N HIS A 231 -29.95 -7.97 -24.48
CA HIS A 231 -30.94 -8.98 -24.86
C HIS A 231 -30.68 -10.36 -24.24
N ALA A 232 -29.60 -10.53 -23.46
CA ALA A 232 -29.32 -11.76 -22.75
C ALA A 232 -30.23 -11.93 -21.52
N PRO A 233 -30.51 -13.17 -21.07
CA PRO A 233 -31.21 -13.39 -19.82
C PRO A 233 -30.35 -12.94 -18.63
N VAL A 234 -30.83 -11.93 -17.89
CA VAL A 234 -30.20 -11.43 -16.67
C VAL A 234 -31.13 -11.70 -15.48
N SER A 235 -30.72 -12.63 -14.62
CA SER A 235 -31.37 -12.94 -13.35
C SER A 235 -30.30 -12.90 -12.27
N ILE A 236 -30.43 -11.97 -11.33
CA ILE A 236 -29.39 -11.60 -10.37
C ILE A 236 -29.78 -12.11 -8.98
N LEU A 237 -28.88 -12.83 -8.32
CA LEU A 237 -28.93 -13.11 -6.90
C LEU A 237 -28.11 -12.05 -6.16
N GLU A 238 -28.77 -11.09 -5.52
CA GLU A 238 -28.12 -10.10 -4.66
C GLU A 238 -27.76 -10.72 -3.30
N VAL A 239 -26.53 -10.51 -2.85
CA VAL A 239 -25.95 -11.20 -1.69
C VAL A 239 -25.11 -10.24 -0.85
N HIS A 240 -25.45 -10.13 0.44
CA HIS A 240 -24.52 -9.67 1.45
C HIS A 240 -23.68 -10.84 1.97
N ALA A 241 -22.42 -10.92 1.56
CA ALA A 241 -21.51 -12.04 1.84
C ALA A 241 -21.41 -12.37 3.35
N GLY A 242 -21.47 -11.35 4.22
CA GLY A 242 -21.34 -11.53 5.66
C GLY A 242 -22.57 -12.13 6.37
N SER A 243 -23.75 -12.16 5.71
CA SER A 243 -25.01 -12.58 6.32
C SER A 243 -25.83 -13.58 5.50
N TRP A 244 -25.44 -13.90 4.26
CA TRP A 244 -26.10 -14.95 3.48
C TRP A 244 -26.16 -16.27 4.24
N GLN A 245 -25.02 -16.68 4.81
CA GLN A 245 -24.92 -17.85 5.67
C GLN A 245 -23.76 -17.70 6.66
N ARG A 246 -23.89 -18.34 7.83
CA ARG A 246 -22.85 -18.36 8.87
C ARG A 246 -22.17 -19.73 8.90
N GLY A 247 -20.88 -19.71 9.22
CA GLY A 247 -20.10 -20.92 9.50
C GLY A 247 -20.34 -21.44 10.93
N PRO A 248 -19.62 -22.49 11.33
CA PRO A 248 -19.57 -22.95 12.72
C PRO A 248 -19.26 -21.82 13.70
N ASP A 249 -19.77 -21.90 14.93
CA ASP A 249 -19.59 -20.86 15.96
C ASP A 249 -20.04 -19.46 15.54
N ASN A 250 -20.99 -19.40 14.60
CA ASN A 250 -21.49 -18.16 14.05
C ASN A 250 -20.39 -17.27 13.47
N ARG A 251 -19.33 -17.82 12.86
CA ARG A 251 -18.33 -17.02 12.13
C ARG A 251 -18.80 -16.64 10.72
N PHE A 252 -18.14 -15.66 10.09
CA PHE A 252 -18.29 -15.42 8.65
C PHE A 252 -17.77 -16.63 7.87
N LEU A 253 -18.41 -16.91 6.73
CA LEU A 253 -17.81 -17.80 5.74
C LEU A 253 -16.62 -17.12 5.07
N THR A 254 -15.61 -17.91 4.71
CA THR A 254 -14.54 -17.41 3.85
C THR A 254 -15.02 -17.29 2.40
N TYR A 255 -14.28 -16.57 1.55
CA TYR A 255 -14.56 -16.52 0.12
C TYR A 255 -14.52 -17.91 -0.52
N ASP A 256 -13.62 -18.78 -0.08
CA ASP A 256 -13.56 -20.17 -0.55
C ASP A 256 -14.83 -20.96 -0.16
N GLU A 257 -15.31 -20.79 1.07
CA GLU A 257 -16.56 -21.44 1.52
C GLU A 257 -17.79 -20.86 0.82
N LEU A 258 -17.80 -19.56 0.52
CA LEU A 258 -18.82 -18.95 -0.34
C LEU A 258 -18.74 -19.56 -1.74
N ALA A 259 -17.53 -19.75 -2.29
CA ALA A 259 -17.32 -20.37 -3.59
C ALA A 259 -17.86 -21.81 -3.60
N ASP A 260 -17.70 -22.56 -2.51
CA ASP A 260 -18.19 -23.94 -2.35
C ASP A 260 -19.70 -24.06 -2.14
N ARG A 261 -20.36 -23.02 -1.65
CA ARG A 261 -21.76 -23.11 -1.22
C ARG A 261 -22.69 -22.20 -2.01
N LEU A 262 -22.32 -20.94 -2.20
CA LEU A 262 -23.13 -19.95 -2.90
C LEU A 262 -23.15 -20.21 -4.40
N VAL A 263 -22.01 -20.58 -5.00
CA VAL A 263 -21.91 -20.77 -6.46
C VAL A 263 -22.77 -21.95 -6.94
N PRO A 264 -22.71 -23.16 -6.32
CA PRO A 264 -23.61 -24.25 -6.69
C PRO A 264 -25.07 -23.91 -6.43
N TYR A 265 -25.38 -23.21 -5.34
CA TYR A 265 -26.73 -22.77 -5.02
C TYR A 265 -27.29 -21.82 -6.10
N ALA A 266 -26.52 -20.80 -6.49
CA ALA A 266 -26.92 -19.86 -7.53
C ALA A 266 -27.14 -20.56 -8.88
N SER A 267 -26.26 -21.52 -9.21
CA SER A 267 -26.35 -22.33 -10.42
C SER A 267 -27.61 -23.23 -10.44
N ASP A 268 -27.86 -23.97 -9.36
CA ASP A 268 -29.03 -24.87 -9.23
C ASP A 268 -30.36 -24.11 -9.29
N MET A 269 -30.40 -22.91 -8.71
CA MET A 269 -31.56 -22.01 -8.77
C MET A 269 -31.73 -21.30 -10.12
N GLY A 270 -30.76 -21.44 -11.04
CA GLY A 270 -30.83 -20.87 -12.39
C GLY A 270 -30.54 -19.36 -12.48
N PHE A 271 -29.84 -18.78 -11.50
CA PHE A 271 -29.37 -17.39 -11.61
C PHE A 271 -28.24 -17.29 -12.63
N THR A 272 -28.20 -16.16 -13.35
CA THR A 272 -27.12 -15.89 -14.32
C THR A 272 -26.01 -15.04 -13.72
N HIS A 273 -26.29 -14.31 -12.65
CA HIS A 273 -25.35 -13.45 -11.95
C HIS A 273 -25.50 -13.54 -10.44
N VAL A 274 -24.40 -13.32 -9.73
CA VAL A 274 -24.38 -12.96 -8.30
C VAL A 274 -23.95 -11.50 -8.21
N GLU A 275 -24.74 -10.69 -7.51
CA GLU A 275 -24.38 -9.32 -7.15
C GLU A 275 -23.99 -9.28 -5.68
N LEU A 276 -22.78 -8.83 -5.39
CA LEU A 276 -22.32 -8.67 -4.02
C LEU A 276 -22.53 -7.22 -3.58
N LEU A 277 -23.16 -7.05 -2.41
CA LEU A 277 -23.02 -5.79 -1.65
C LEU A 277 -21.52 -5.47 -1.46
N PRO A 278 -21.15 -4.21 -1.18
CA PRO A 278 -19.76 -3.76 -1.30
C PRO A 278 -18.77 -4.65 -0.56
N VAL A 279 -17.85 -5.24 -1.31
CA VAL A 279 -16.80 -6.13 -0.79
C VAL A 279 -15.51 -5.39 -0.48
N THR A 280 -15.43 -4.08 -0.73
CA THR A 280 -14.25 -3.27 -0.38
C THR A 280 -14.09 -3.17 1.14
N GLU A 281 -12.87 -2.95 1.62
CA GLU A 281 -12.62 -2.91 3.06
C GLU A 281 -13.36 -1.73 3.72
N HIS A 282 -14.07 -2.05 4.80
CA HIS A 282 -14.93 -1.12 5.54
C HIS A 282 -14.84 -1.41 7.05
N PRO A 283 -14.88 -0.40 7.93
CA PRO A 283 -14.57 -0.57 9.35
C PRO A 283 -15.74 -1.14 10.17
N PHE A 284 -16.98 -1.00 9.69
CA PHE A 284 -18.19 -1.28 10.46
C PHE A 284 -19.15 -2.19 9.70
N ASP A 285 -19.50 -3.35 10.25
CA ASP A 285 -20.42 -4.30 9.60
C ASP A 285 -21.80 -3.72 9.32
N GLY A 286 -22.29 -2.84 10.20
CA GLY A 286 -23.63 -2.26 10.09
C GLY A 286 -23.79 -1.28 8.93
N SER A 287 -22.70 -0.88 8.25
CA SER A 287 -22.78 -0.11 7.01
C SER A 287 -23.09 -0.99 5.79
N TRP A 288 -23.06 -2.32 5.96
CA TRP A 288 -23.18 -3.31 4.88
C TRP A 288 -22.15 -3.16 3.76
N GLY A 289 -21.05 -2.45 4.03
CA GLY A 289 -20.00 -2.14 3.06
C GLY A 289 -20.10 -0.74 2.44
N TYR A 290 -21.21 -0.02 2.59
CA TYR A 290 -21.44 1.30 1.97
C TYR A 290 -20.67 2.46 2.62
N GLN A 291 -19.74 2.18 3.53
CA GLN A 291 -18.83 3.18 4.10
C GLN A 291 -17.38 2.66 4.01
N PRO A 292 -16.80 2.63 2.79
CA PRO A 292 -15.49 2.02 2.56
C PRO A 292 -14.35 2.90 3.07
N VAL A 293 -13.28 2.27 3.54
CA VAL A 293 -12.00 2.91 3.89
C VAL A 293 -10.83 2.42 3.04
N GLY A 294 -10.97 1.27 2.36
CA GLY A 294 -9.97 0.71 1.43
C GLY A 294 -10.61 0.27 0.13
N LEU A 295 -10.71 1.17 -0.85
CA LEU A 295 -11.37 0.89 -2.15
C LEU A 295 -10.66 -0.14 -3.02
N PHE A 296 -9.37 -0.38 -2.78
CA PHE A 296 -8.53 -1.28 -3.57
C PHE A 296 -8.32 -2.67 -2.94
N ALA A 297 -8.92 -2.91 -1.77
CA ALA A 297 -8.79 -4.18 -1.06
C ALA A 297 -10.17 -4.83 -0.88
N PRO A 298 -10.34 -6.11 -1.26
CA PRO A 298 -11.48 -6.88 -0.77
C PRO A 298 -11.37 -7.00 0.76
N THR A 299 -12.51 -6.99 1.46
CA THR A 299 -12.52 -7.01 2.91
C THR A 299 -11.92 -8.30 3.45
N SER A 300 -11.04 -8.14 4.44
CA SER A 300 -10.32 -9.21 5.13
C SER A 300 -11.22 -10.14 5.95
N ARG A 301 -12.50 -9.78 6.14
CA ARG A 301 -13.51 -10.58 6.87
C ARG A 301 -13.66 -12.00 6.33
N PHE A 302 -13.47 -12.18 5.02
CA PHE A 302 -13.74 -13.42 4.32
C PHE A 302 -12.47 -14.08 3.75
N GLY A 303 -11.29 -13.48 3.94
CA GLY A 303 -10.03 -14.03 3.47
C GLY A 303 -9.14 -13.00 2.79
N ASP A 304 -8.09 -13.49 2.14
CA ASP A 304 -7.14 -12.68 1.38
C ASP A 304 -7.68 -12.34 -0.04
N PRO A 305 -7.01 -11.44 -0.78
CA PRO A 305 -7.40 -11.12 -2.15
C PRO A 305 -7.44 -12.32 -3.10
N ALA A 306 -6.54 -13.30 -2.93
CA ALA A 306 -6.52 -14.51 -3.73
C ALA A 306 -7.76 -15.38 -3.49
N ALA A 307 -8.30 -15.42 -2.27
CA ALA A 307 -9.54 -16.12 -1.95
C ALA A 307 -10.74 -15.47 -2.66
N PHE A 308 -10.78 -14.14 -2.73
CA PHE A 308 -11.79 -13.45 -3.51
C PHE A 308 -11.66 -13.73 -5.02
N ALA A 309 -10.43 -13.76 -5.55
CA ALA A 309 -10.17 -14.15 -6.94
C ALA A 309 -10.65 -15.59 -7.23
N ARG A 310 -10.38 -16.55 -6.32
CA ARG A 310 -10.91 -17.94 -6.42
C ARG A 310 -12.43 -17.99 -6.43
N PHE A 311 -13.10 -17.16 -5.62
CA PHE A 311 -14.56 -17.05 -5.65
C PHE A 311 -15.07 -16.62 -7.03
N VAL A 312 -14.47 -15.57 -7.60
CA VAL A 312 -14.84 -15.06 -8.94
C VAL A 312 -14.54 -16.10 -10.03
N ASP A 313 -13.37 -16.73 -9.99
CA ASP A 313 -12.96 -17.76 -10.96
C ASP A 313 -13.94 -18.95 -10.93
N LYS A 314 -14.40 -19.34 -9.75
CA LYS A 314 -15.39 -20.40 -9.59
C LYS A 314 -16.79 -20.00 -10.08
N CYS A 315 -17.22 -18.75 -9.87
CA CYS A 315 -18.44 -18.23 -10.49
C CYS A 315 -18.35 -18.34 -12.02
N HIS A 316 -17.25 -17.90 -12.61
CA HIS A 316 -17.03 -17.95 -14.05
C HIS A 316 -17.00 -19.38 -14.59
N ALA A 317 -16.36 -20.32 -13.87
CA ALA A 317 -16.37 -21.74 -14.22
C ALA A 317 -17.79 -22.35 -14.20
N ALA A 318 -18.68 -21.82 -13.36
CA ALA A 318 -20.10 -22.20 -13.31
C ALA A 318 -20.98 -21.42 -14.30
N GLY A 319 -20.41 -20.53 -15.13
CA GLY A 319 -21.16 -19.69 -16.06
C GLY A 319 -21.96 -18.56 -15.38
N ILE A 320 -21.57 -18.17 -14.16
CA ILE A 320 -22.22 -17.13 -13.37
C ILE A 320 -21.37 -15.86 -13.44
N GLY A 321 -21.99 -14.74 -13.82
CA GLY A 321 -21.34 -13.43 -13.76
C GLY A 321 -21.30 -12.88 -12.33
N VAL A 322 -20.28 -12.09 -12.02
CA VAL A 322 -20.15 -11.41 -10.73
C VAL A 322 -20.29 -9.91 -10.93
N LEU A 323 -21.25 -9.32 -10.24
CA LEU A 323 -21.47 -7.88 -10.14
C LEU A 323 -21.06 -7.42 -8.73
N LEU A 324 -20.45 -6.25 -8.65
CA LEU A 324 -20.01 -5.66 -7.38
C LEU A 324 -20.65 -4.30 -7.21
N ASP A 325 -21.28 -4.10 -6.05
CA ASP A 325 -21.61 -2.76 -5.62
C ASP A 325 -20.34 -1.96 -5.38
N TRP A 326 -20.22 -0.87 -6.13
CA TRP A 326 -19.11 0.06 -6.04
C TRP A 326 -19.60 1.37 -5.42
N VAL A 327 -18.85 1.88 -4.44
CA VAL A 327 -19.25 3.03 -3.61
C VAL A 327 -18.33 4.23 -3.84
N PRO A 328 -18.40 4.89 -5.02
CA PRO A 328 -17.60 6.07 -5.33
C PRO A 328 -18.22 7.38 -4.82
N GLY A 329 -19.40 7.32 -4.19
CA GLY A 329 -20.18 8.51 -3.85
C GLY A 329 -19.65 9.29 -2.65
N HIS A 330 -19.06 8.57 -1.67
CA HIS A 330 -18.69 9.11 -0.36
C HIS A 330 -17.76 8.15 0.39
N PHE A 331 -17.19 8.61 1.49
CA PHE A 331 -16.36 7.82 2.40
C PHE A 331 -16.53 8.32 3.86
N PRO A 332 -16.31 7.47 4.88
CA PRO A 332 -16.55 7.85 6.26
C PRO A 332 -15.43 8.73 6.83
N THR A 333 -15.66 9.27 8.02
CA THR A 333 -14.74 10.20 8.71
C THR A 333 -13.70 9.52 9.60
N ASP A 334 -13.58 8.19 9.50
CA ASP A 334 -12.64 7.40 10.27
C ASP A 334 -11.21 7.95 10.18
N PRO A 335 -10.51 8.20 11.32
CA PRO A 335 -9.20 8.84 11.32
C PRO A 335 -8.12 8.12 10.50
N HIS A 336 -8.21 6.80 10.38
CA HIS A 336 -7.28 5.98 9.61
C HIS A 336 -7.54 6.03 8.09
N GLY A 337 -8.73 6.45 7.67
CA GLY A 337 -9.10 6.55 6.25
C GLY A 337 -8.59 7.84 5.59
N ILE A 338 -9.17 8.16 4.43
CA ILE A 338 -8.67 9.21 3.54
C ILE A 338 -9.13 10.64 3.88
N GLY A 339 -9.98 10.81 4.90
CA GLY A 339 -10.39 12.15 5.36
C GLY A 339 -9.21 12.97 5.89
N ARG A 340 -9.10 14.22 5.45
CA ARG A 340 -8.00 15.13 5.79
C ARG A 340 -6.61 14.47 5.66
N TYR A 341 -6.42 13.66 4.61
CA TYR A 341 -5.32 12.69 4.50
C TYR A 341 -3.94 13.28 4.76
N ASP A 342 -3.62 14.42 4.14
CA ASP A 342 -2.35 15.15 4.30
C ASP A 342 -2.48 16.40 5.20
N GLY A 343 -3.61 16.51 5.92
CA GLY A 343 -3.94 17.66 6.76
C GLY A 343 -4.68 18.79 6.05
N THR A 344 -5.05 18.60 4.78
CA THR A 344 -5.95 19.45 3.99
C THR A 344 -7.14 18.65 3.48
N ALA A 345 -8.17 19.28 2.89
CA ALA A 345 -9.20 18.56 2.16
C ALA A 345 -8.60 18.00 0.85
N LEU A 346 -7.99 16.81 0.95
CA LEU A 346 -7.26 16.20 -0.15
C LEU A 346 -8.23 15.47 -1.09
N TYR A 347 -8.91 14.45 -0.55
CA TYR A 347 -9.86 13.62 -1.27
C TYR A 347 -11.26 14.21 -1.23
N GLU A 348 -11.65 14.79 -0.09
CA GLU A 348 -12.91 15.50 0.07
C GLU A 348 -12.86 16.92 -0.53
N HIS A 349 -14.02 17.48 -0.85
CA HIS A 349 -14.11 18.90 -1.20
C HIS A 349 -14.02 19.78 0.07
N GLU A 350 -13.24 20.87 0.03
CA GLU A 350 -13.02 21.74 1.20
C GLU A 350 -14.30 22.45 1.68
N ASP A 351 -15.15 22.88 0.74
CA ASP A 351 -16.48 23.44 1.07
C ASP A 351 -17.42 22.33 1.56
N PRO A 352 -17.86 22.33 2.83
CA PRO A 352 -18.71 21.27 3.39
C PRO A 352 -20.10 21.20 2.76
N ARG A 353 -20.55 22.24 2.04
CA ARG A 353 -21.80 22.21 1.26
C ARG A 353 -21.71 21.28 0.05
N GLN A 354 -20.48 20.96 -0.38
CA GLN A 354 -20.18 20.07 -1.50
C GLN A 354 -19.43 18.81 -1.04
N GLY A 355 -18.69 18.90 0.07
CA GLY A 355 -17.78 17.87 0.57
C GLY A 355 -18.34 16.99 1.70
N PHE A 356 -19.59 17.17 2.13
CA PHE A 356 -20.13 16.43 3.27
C PHE A 356 -21.63 16.11 3.12
N HIS A 357 -21.99 14.84 3.31
CA HIS A 357 -23.38 14.41 3.48
C HIS A 357 -23.81 14.57 4.94
N GLN A 358 -24.58 15.63 5.23
CA GLN A 358 -25.01 15.98 6.59
C GLN A 358 -25.85 14.89 7.25
N ASP A 359 -26.72 14.22 6.48
CA ASP A 359 -27.62 13.18 7.02
C ASP A 359 -26.89 11.86 7.32
N TRP A 360 -25.75 11.62 6.66
CA TRP A 360 -25.01 10.35 6.76
C TRP A 360 -23.69 10.47 7.53
N ASN A 361 -23.27 11.69 7.85
CA ASN A 361 -21.98 12.00 8.49
C ASN A 361 -20.76 11.46 7.72
N THR A 362 -20.78 11.56 6.38
CA THR A 362 -19.71 11.09 5.49
C THR A 362 -19.19 12.21 4.59
N LEU A 363 -17.93 12.09 4.18
CA LEU A 363 -17.26 13.01 3.26
C LEU A 363 -17.56 12.64 1.80
N ILE A 364 -17.57 13.64 0.92
CA ILE A 364 -17.83 13.49 -0.52
C ILE A 364 -16.54 13.77 -1.28
N TYR A 365 -16.19 12.88 -2.22
CA TYR A 365 -15.03 13.06 -3.09
C TYR A 365 -15.08 14.38 -3.86
N ASN A 366 -13.95 15.05 -3.97
CA ASN A 366 -13.77 16.19 -4.85
C ASN A 366 -13.55 15.70 -6.29
N TYR A 367 -14.63 15.35 -7.00
CA TYR A 367 -14.54 14.79 -8.35
C TYR A 367 -13.89 15.68 -9.41
N GLY A 368 -13.78 17.00 -9.15
CA GLY A 368 -13.17 17.96 -10.06
C GLY A 368 -11.65 18.11 -9.89
N ARG A 369 -11.09 17.50 -8.84
CA ARG A 369 -9.65 17.43 -8.58
C ARG A 369 -9.09 16.13 -9.13
#